data_AF-A0A8S0X0X0-F1
#
_entry.id   AF-A0A8S0X0X0-F1
#
_cell.length_a   1.000
_cell.length_b   1.000
_cell.length_c   1.000
_cell.angle_alpha   90.00
_cell.angle_beta   90.00
_cell.angle_gamma   90.00
#
_symmetry.space_group_name_H-M   'P 1'
#
loop_
_entity.id
_entity.type
_entity.pdbx_description
1 polymer ?
#
loop_
_entity_poly.entity_id
_entity_poly.type
_entity_poly.pdbx_seq_one_letter_code
_entity_poly.pdbx_strand_id
1 'polypeptide(L)'
;MGEMNRKRLRIFQFSCERGKGIILGEDGKKYSFDLASENNQLKNQLALGAEVEFTVIREGNPSQVNAVSLCREERTPVHEYKRNEKGIPPLRPQAAAQGGPRRGDAEMRAGAGNWNMNGTQGRREGGGYFPAEREVPRYIPRDTRELLAESEVKFENYYLRLNKFPLVQNGRKGGAEKERFVVVQHDQRGLLSGTLAPEFSFCRLPEILARREKSILDLGFETLSFTAKPEWRVVVGLGGASVYETSITLHHLYGFPYLPGSAVKGVTRSWIWAEHFAEREGREQEEPGWQDESAQEESGGEKSGQEEARPCKAGQDEGFIRLFGGKTEDKKEIRKGSVLFFDAFPLGNPEIEVDVMTPHNADYYGSKNKAPADYYEPNPILFLTVGKKTEFRFTLAIRKEDNVEIKSGCFAGKRVLEVARTGLEQALKEQGIGAKTAVGYGFMS
;
A
#
# COMPACT_ATOMS: atom_id res chain seq x y z
N MET A 1 0.13 -55.39 -13.88
CA MET A 1 -0.49 -54.11 -14.30
C MET A 1 -0.30 -53.15 -13.15
N GLY A 2 0.67 -52.24 -13.24
CA GLY A 2 0.97 -51.29 -12.17
C GLY A 2 -0.03 -50.14 -12.17
N GLU A 3 -0.50 -49.75 -10.98
CA GLU A 3 -1.36 -48.59 -10.78
C GLU A 3 -0.68 -47.33 -11.33
N MET A 4 -1.28 -46.74 -12.36
CA MET A 4 -0.86 -45.45 -12.89
C MET A 4 -1.29 -44.35 -11.90
N ASN A 5 -0.35 -43.85 -11.10
CA ASN A 5 -0.58 -42.78 -10.12
C ASN A 5 -0.82 -41.44 -10.84
N ARG A 6 -2.09 -41.11 -11.03
CA ARG A 6 -2.56 -39.80 -11.49
C ARG A 6 -2.34 -38.78 -10.36
N LYS A 7 -1.59 -37.72 -10.63
CA LYS A 7 -1.29 -36.64 -9.70
C LYS A 7 -1.86 -35.33 -10.22
N ARG A 8 -2.40 -34.54 -9.29
CA ARG A 8 -2.87 -33.17 -9.49
C ARG A 8 -2.12 -32.28 -8.51
N LEU A 9 -1.52 -31.20 -8.99
CA LEU A 9 -0.80 -30.25 -8.15
C LEU A 9 -0.65 -28.88 -8.82
N ARG A 10 -0.41 -27.86 -8.01
CA ARG A 10 -0.11 -26.51 -8.50
C ARG A 10 1.36 -26.36 -8.86
N ILE A 11 1.62 -25.67 -9.96
CA ILE A 11 2.99 -25.37 -10.41
C ILE A 11 3.54 -24.19 -9.62
N PHE A 12 4.69 -24.38 -8.99
CA PHE A 12 5.45 -23.33 -8.33
C PHE A 12 6.40 -22.62 -9.31
N GLN A 13 7.05 -23.39 -10.18
CA GLN A 13 7.97 -22.86 -11.20
C GLN A 13 7.93 -23.74 -12.45
N PHE A 14 8.07 -23.13 -13.63
CA PHE A 14 8.14 -23.82 -14.91
C PHE A 14 9.35 -23.32 -15.72
N SER A 15 10.11 -24.23 -16.32
CA SER A 15 11.17 -23.92 -17.27
C SER A 15 11.10 -24.84 -18.49
N CYS A 16 11.71 -24.41 -19.60
CA CYS A 16 11.79 -25.18 -20.83
C CYS A 16 13.25 -25.38 -21.21
N GLU A 17 13.70 -26.62 -21.30
CA GLU A 17 15.10 -26.97 -21.63
C GLU A 17 15.10 -27.99 -22.77
N ARG A 18 15.75 -27.66 -23.90
CA ARG A 18 16.00 -28.58 -25.03
C ARG A 18 14.76 -29.38 -25.50
N GLY A 19 13.60 -28.72 -25.58
CA GLY A 19 12.34 -29.34 -26.02
C GLY A 19 11.55 -30.09 -24.94
N LYS A 20 12.01 -30.05 -23.68
CA LYS A 20 11.31 -30.61 -22.52
C LYS A 20 10.81 -29.51 -21.60
N GLY A 21 9.60 -29.68 -21.09
CA GLY A 21 9.06 -28.86 -19.99
C GLY A 21 9.48 -29.45 -18.65
N ILE A 22 9.98 -28.60 -17.75
CA ILE A 22 10.30 -28.95 -16.36
C ILE A 22 9.37 -28.15 -15.45
N ILE A 23 8.63 -28.87 -14.60
CA ILE A 23 7.71 -28.33 -13.60
C ILE A 23 8.29 -28.58 -12.22
N LEU A 24 8.33 -27.55 -11.37
CA LEU A 24 8.48 -27.68 -9.93
C LEU A 24 7.08 -27.58 -9.32
N GLY A 25 6.60 -28.66 -8.73
CA GLY A 25 5.32 -28.69 -8.04
C GLY A 25 5.38 -28.03 -6.66
N GLU A 26 4.21 -27.67 -6.12
CA GLU A 26 4.07 -27.21 -4.73
C GLU A 26 4.51 -28.24 -3.68
N ASP A 27 4.61 -29.52 -4.08
CA ASP A 27 5.20 -30.61 -3.29
C ASP A 27 6.74 -30.57 -3.25
N GLY A 28 7.37 -29.59 -3.90
CA GLY A 28 8.81 -29.41 -3.97
C GLY A 28 9.52 -30.39 -4.91
N LYS A 29 8.79 -31.21 -5.67
CA LYS A 29 9.38 -32.19 -6.61
C LYS A 29 9.42 -31.65 -8.04
N LYS A 30 10.44 -32.08 -8.78
CA LYS A 30 10.60 -31.75 -10.20
C LYS A 30 10.00 -32.83 -11.09
N TYR A 31 9.25 -32.42 -12.10
CA TYR A 31 8.59 -33.26 -13.08
C TYR A 31 9.00 -32.82 -14.49
N SER A 32 9.28 -33.78 -15.38
CA SER A 32 9.70 -33.51 -16.75
C SER A 32 8.79 -34.23 -17.75
N PHE A 33 8.45 -33.54 -18.83
CA PHE A 33 7.60 -34.05 -19.90
C PHE A 33 8.01 -33.47 -21.25
N ASP A 34 7.66 -34.17 -22.33
CA ASP A 34 7.93 -33.69 -23.68
C ASP A 34 6.93 -32.57 -24.03
N LEU A 35 7.48 -31.42 -24.43
CA LEU A 35 6.69 -30.23 -24.70
C LEU A 35 6.89 -29.80 -26.16
N ALA A 36 5.85 -29.98 -26.97
CA ALA A 36 5.87 -29.52 -28.36
C ALA A 36 6.16 -28.01 -28.43
N SER A 37 7.03 -27.62 -29.35
CA SER A 37 7.48 -26.23 -29.54
C SER A 37 6.33 -25.25 -29.79
N GLU A 38 5.24 -25.71 -30.40
CA GLU A 38 4.11 -24.88 -30.86
C GLU A 38 3.01 -24.62 -29.81
N ASN A 39 3.06 -25.28 -28.64
CA ASN A 39 1.99 -25.15 -27.63
C ASN A 39 2.19 -23.93 -26.71
N ASN A 40 2.12 -22.73 -27.29
CA ASN A 40 2.33 -21.45 -26.57
C ASN A 40 1.27 -21.20 -25.49
N GLN A 41 0.03 -21.67 -25.68
CA GLN A 41 -1.02 -21.52 -24.68
C GLN A 41 -0.73 -22.34 -23.42
N LEU A 42 -0.31 -23.60 -23.58
CA LEU A 42 0.09 -24.43 -22.45
C LEU A 42 1.31 -23.84 -21.74
N LYS A 43 2.36 -23.44 -22.48
CA LYS A 43 3.56 -22.78 -21.91
C LYS A 43 3.22 -21.59 -21.03
N ASN A 44 2.34 -20.71 -21.52
CA ASN A 44 1.93 -19.52 -20.77
C ASN A 44 1.17 -19.89 -19.50
N GLN A 45 0.26 -20.87 -19.55
CA GLN A 45 -0.50 -21.30 -18.38
C GLN A 45 0.39 -22.00 -17.33
N LEU A 46 1.36 -22.80 -17.77
CA LEU A 46 2.33 -23.43 -16.87
C LEU A 46 3.25 -22.39 -16.19
N ALA A 47 3.67 -21.36 -16.91
CA ALA A 47 4.47 -20.25 -16.36
C ALA A 47 3.70 -19.39 -15.35
N LEU A 48 2.37 -19.34 -15.45
CA LEU A 48 1.49 -18.62 -14.52
C LEU A 48 1.12 -19.43 -13.26
N GLY A 49 1.71 -20.62 -13.07
CA GLY A 49 1.47 -21.44 -11.88
C GLY A 49 0.10 -22.11 -11.86
N ALA A 50 -0.41 -22.50 -13.04
CA ALA A 50 -1.67 -23.21 -13.17
C ALA A 50 -1.67 -24.55 -12.41
N GLU A 51 -2.86 -25.01 -12.03
CA GLU A 51 -3.03 -26.35 -11.50
C GLU A 51 -3.09 -27.35 -12.66
N VAL A 52 -2.29 -28.40 -12.55
CA VAL A 52 -2.10 -29.37 -13.62
C VAL A 52 -2.31 -30.79 -13.13
N GLU A 53 -2.64 -31.63 -14.10
CA GLU A 53 -2.82 -33.05 -13.89
C GLU A 53 -1.97 -33.85 -14.88
N PHE A 54 -1.31 -34.88 -14.36
CA PHE A 54 -0.44 -35.77 -15.12
C PHE A 54 -0.30 -37.13 -14.43
N THR A 55 0.29 -38.09 -15.12
CA THR A 55 0.61 -39.42 -14.60
C THR A 55 2.11 -39.60 -14.56
N VAL A 56 2.63 -40.05 -13.42
CA VAL A 56 4.06 -40.34 -13.26
C VAL A 56 4.39 -41.66 -13.95
N ILE A 57 5.26 -41.61 -14.96
CA ILE A 57 5.74 -42.78 -15.71
C ILE A 57 6.94 -43.41 -14.99
N ARG A 58 7.83 -42.56 -14.46
CA ARG A 58 9.05 -42.99 -13.75
C ARG A 58 9.46 -41.98 -12.68
N GLU A 59 9.60 -42.44 -11.45
CA GLU A 59 10.10 -41.61 -10.34
C GLU A 59 11.60 -41.32 -10.51
N GLY A 60 12.01 -40.08 -10.24
CA GLY A 60 13.36 -39.56 -10.42
C GLY A 60 13.48 -38.07 -10.09
N ASN A 61 14.63 -37.44 -10.39
CA ASN A 61 14.84 -35.99 -10.26
C ASN A 61 15.46 -35.42 -11.56
N PRO A 62 14.66 -34.92 -12.51
CA PRO A 62 13.19 -34.83 -12.46
C PRO A 62 12.49 -36.18 -12.71
N SER A 63 11.31 -36.37 -12.11
CA SER A 63 10.42 -37.51 -12.39
C SER A 63 9.84 -37.36 -13.80
N GLN A 64 9.77 -38.45 -14.57
CA GLN A 64 9.18 -38.41 -15.91
C GLN A 64 7.68 -38.61 -15.84
N VAL A 65 6.94 -37.70 -16.48
CA VAL A 65 5.48 -37.69 -16.51
C VAL A 65 4.99 -37.70 -17.95
N ASN A 66 3.74 -38.11 -18.15
CA ASN A 66 3.09 -38.05 -19.46
C ASN A 66 2.73 -36.59 -19.84
N ALA A 67 1.90 -36.43 -20.87
CA ALA A 67 1.40 -35.11 -21.26
C ALA A 67 0.67 -34.42 -20.09
N VAL A 68 1.06 -33.17 -19.81
CA VAL A 68 0.48 -32.34 -18.75
C VAL A 68 -0.81 -31.70 -19.25
N SER A 69 -1.90 -31.89 -18.51
CA SER A 69 -3.21 -31.28 -18.80
C SER A 69 -3.55 -30.20 -17.77
N LEU A 70 -4.13 -29.08 -18.23
CA LEU A 70 -4.61 -28.03 -17.35
C LEU A 70 -5.93 -28.44 -16.71
N CYS A 71 -6.04 -28.31 -15.39
CA CYS A 71 -7.32 -28.45 -14.71
C CYS A 71 -8.20 -27.24 -15.11
N ARG A 72 -9.37 -27.48 -15.73
CA ARG A 72 -10.35 -26.41 -15.95
C ARG A 72 -10.88 -25.96 -14.59
N GLU A 73 -10.74 -24.67 -14.29
CA GLU A 73 -11.52 -24.06 -13.21
C GLU A 73 -13.01 -24.30 -13.50
N GLU A 74 -13.69 -25.06 -12.64
CA GLU A 74 -15.14 -25.12 -12.65
C GLU A 74 -15.65 -23.71 -12.36
N ARG A 75 -16.15 -23.03 -13.39
CA ARG A 75 -16.95 -21.81 -13.21
C ARG A 75 -18.16 -22.21 -12.39
N THR A 76 -18.21 -21.80 -11.13
CA THR A 76 -19.47 -21.77 -10.38
C THR A 76 -20.47 -20.96 -11.20
N PRO A 77 -21.68 -21.49 -11.47
CA PRO A 77 -22.65 -20.78 -12.28
C PRO A 77 -23.04 -19.49 -11.56
N VAL A 78 -22.81 -18.36 -12.23
CA VAL A 78 -23.30 -17.05 -11.81
C VAL A 78 -24.82 -17.18 -11.68
N HIS A 79 -25.36 -16.93 -10.48
CA HIS A 79 -26.80 -16.79 -10.29
C HIS A 79 -27.31 -15.67 -11.20
N GLU A 80 -27.97 -16.05 -12.29
CA GLU A 80 -28.74 -15.13 -13.12
C GLU A 80 -29.87 -14.54 -12.27
N TYR A 81 -29.67 -13.29 -11.83
CA TYR A 81 -30.75 -12.47 -11.32
C TYR A 81 -31.79 -12.28 -12.44
N LYS A 82 -32.97 -12.88 -12.26
CA LYS A 82 -34.13 -12.60 -13.12
C LYS A 82 -34.42 -11.10 -13.06
N ARG A 83 -34.26 -10.44 -14.21
CA ARG A 83 -34.53 -9.03 -14.42
C ARG A 83 -36.04 -8.79 -14.27
N ASN A 84 -36.47 -8.21 -13.16
CA ASN A 84 -37.86 -7.76 -13.02
C ASN A 84 -38.08 -6.54 -13.93
N GLU A 85 -38.92 -6.71 -14.95
CA GLU A 85 -39.31 -5.71 -15.96
C GLU A 85 -40.27 -4.63 -15.40
N LYS A 86 -39.93 -3.98 -14.28
CA LYS A 86 -40.62 -2.76 -13.86
C LYS A 86 -39.65 -1.59 -13.91
N GLY A 87 -39.81 -0.79 -14.96
CA GLY A 87 -38.99 0.38 -15.26
C GLY A 87 -38.86 1.32 -14.07
N ILE A 88 -37.65 1.84 -13.90
CA ILE A 88 -37.33 2.90 -12.95
C ILE A 88 -38.11 4.16 -13.39
N PRO A 89 -38.95 4.77 -12.53
CA PRO A 89 -39.63 6.00 -12.90
C PRO A 89 -38.61 7.16 -12.98
N PRO A 90 -38.72 8.07 -13.96
CA PRO A 90 -37.78 9.17 -14.11
C PRO A 90 -37.91 10.16 -12.95
N LEU A 91 -36.75 10.57 -12.40
CA LEU A 91 -36.64 11.62 -11.38
C LEU A 91 -37.14 12.95 -11.97
N ARG A 92 -38.19 13.54 -11.37
CA ARG A 92 -38.64 14.90 -11.72
C ARG A 92 -37.66 15.95 -11.17
N PRO A 93 -37.31 17.00 -11.93
CA PRO A 93 -36.59 18.14 -11.40
C PRO A 93 -37.52 18.97 -10.51
N GLN A 94 -37.16 19.20 -9.24
CA GLN A 94 -37.86 20.18 -8.41
C GLN A 94 -37.40 21.59 -8.78
N ALA A 95 -38.37 22.45 -9.05
CA ALA A 95 -38.22 23.85 -9.40
C ALA A 95 -37.65 24.68 -8.25
N ALA A 96 -36.85 25.67 -8.61
CA ALA A 96 -36.41 26.75 -7.74
C ALA A 96 -37.60 27.53 -7.18
N ALA A 97 -37.62 27.74 -5.86
CA ALA A 97 -38.49 28.73 -5.23
C ALA A 97 -37.64 29.64 -4.33
N GLN A 98 -37.70 30.92 -4.68
CA GLN A 98 -37.09 32.07 -4.01
C GLN A 98 -37.83 32.39 -2.70
N GLY A 99 -37.13 33.07 -1.77
CA GLY A 99 -37.77 33.91 -0.75
C GLY A 99 -37.34 33.61 0.69
N GLY A 100 -36.43 34.41 1.24
CA GLY A 100 -36.25 34.55 2.70
C GLY A 100 -37.42 35.33 3.34
N PRO A 101 -37.46 35.42 4.69
CA PRO A 101 -36.80 36.57 5.32
C PRO A 101 -36.03 36.25 6.63
N ARG A 102 -35.38 37.30 7.13
CA ARG A 102 -34.29 37.38 8.13
C ARG A 102 -34.75 37.26 9.60
N ARG A 103 -33.75 36.90 10.43
CA ARG A 103 -33.53 37.09 11.88
C ARG A 103 -34.54 37.92 12.70
N GLY A 104 -34.85 37.41 13.90
CA GLY A 104 -35.28 38.21 15.05
C GLY A 104 -35.80 37.36 16.22
N ASP A 105 -35.08 37.45 17.34
CA ASP A 105 -35.55 37.37 18.72
C ASP A 105 -35.71 36.04 19.48
N ALA A 106 -35.15 36.11 20.68
CA ALA A 106 -35.12 35.13 21.74
C ALA A 106 -36.46 35.05 22.47
N GLU A 107 -36.82 33.86 22.94
CA GLU A 107 -37.58 33.75 24.18
C GLU A 107 -37.35 32.39 24.84
N MET A 108 -36.92 32.44 26.10
CA MET A 108 -36.95 31.35 27.05
C MET A 108 -38.39 30.91 27.29
N ARG A 109 -38.70 29.62 27.18
CA ARG A 109 -39.70 28.98 28.05
C ARG A 109 -39.28 27.57 28.42
N ALA A 110 -39.12 27.38 29.73
CA ALA A 110 -39.08 26.11 30.40
C ALA A 110 -40.43 25.38 30.25
N GLY A 111 -40.37 24.06 30.08
CA GLY A 111 -41.53 23.17 30.07
C GLY A 111 -41.06 21.73 30.24
N ALA A 112 -41.28 21.19 31.43
CA ALA A 112 -40.86 19.89 31.90
C ALA A 112 -41.64 18.72 31.25
N GLY A 113 -41.04 17.52 31.34
CA GLY A 113 -41.68 16.20 31.17
C GLY A 113 -41.57 15.64 29.74
N ASN A 114 -41.22 14.39 29.49
CA ASN A 114 -41.11 13.21 30.34
C ASN A 114 -40.29 12.17 29.57
N TRP A 115 -39.12 11.75 30.09
CA TRP A 115 -38.36 10.63 29.52
C TRP A 115 -38.95 9.34 30.09
N ASN A 116 -39.73 8.62 29.28
CA ASN A 116 -40.28 7.34 29.68
C ASN A 116 -39.16 6.28 29.75
N MET A 117 -38.66 6.07 30.97
CA MET A 117 -38.28 4.74 31.42
C MET A 117 -39.53 3.87 31.47
N ASN A 118 -39.45 2.64 30.97
CA ASN A 118 -40.25 1.54 31.51
C ASN A 118 -39.43 0.26 31.43
N GLY A 119 -38.85 -0.10 32.57
CA GLY A 119 -38.70 -1.49 32.94
C GLY A 119 -40.05 -1.99 33.46
N THR A 120 -40.52 -3.11 32.92
CA THR A 120 -41.58 -3.92 33.54
C THR A 120 -41.11 -5.37 33.57
N GLN A 121 -40.87 -5.87 34.77
CA GLN A 121 -40.80 -7.30 35.06
C GLN A 121 -42.19 -7.93 34.90
N GLY A 122 -42.24 -9.12 34.31
CA GLY A 122 -43.24 -10.14 34.63
C GLY A 122 -44.06 -10.73 33.49
N ARG A 123 -43.50 -11.73 32.78
CA ARG A 123 -44.10 -13.08 32.62
C ARG A 123 -43.17 -13.97 31.79
N ARG A 124 -42.76 -15.11 32.39
CA ARG A 124 -42.13 -16.23 31.69
C ARG A 124 -43.24 -17.08 31.08
N GLU A 125 -43.31 -17.13 29.75
CA GLU A 125 -43.92 -18.24 29.02
C GLU A 125 -43.09 -18.52 27.76
N GLY A 126 -42.67 -19.79 27.63
CA GLY A 126 -42.59 -20.50 26.35
C GLY A 126 -41.56 -20.10 25.31
N GLY A 127 -40.34 -20.61 25.47
CA GLY A 127 -39.46 -21.15 24.42
C GLY A 127 -39.61 -20.67 22.97
N GLY A 128 -38.74 -19.74 22.58
CA GLY A 128 -38.22 -19.58 21.23
C GLY A 128 -36.81 -19.02 21.35
N TYR A 129 -35.78 -19.83 21.06
CA TYR A 129 -34.40 -19.37 21.05
C TYR A 129 -34.20 -18.49 19.82
N PHE A 130 -34.56 -17.21 19.90
CA PHE A 130 -34.17 -16.23 18.90
C PHE A 130 -32.68 -15.93 19.12
N PRO A 131 -31.79 -16.19 18.14
CA PRO A 131 -30.41 -15.74 18.27
C PRO A 131 -30.43 -14.23 18.42
N ALA A 132 -29.65 -13.71 19.37
CA ALA A 132 -29.54 -12.28 19.64
C ALA A 132 -29.40 -11.52 18.31
N GLU A 133 -30.29 -10.56 18.05
CA GLU A 133 -30.23 -9.72 16.86
C GLU A 133 -28.80 -9.20 16.71
N ARG A 134 -28.16 -9.48 15.56
CA ARG A 134 -26.84 -8.91 15.26
C ARG A 134 -27.02 -7.39 15.28
N GLU A 135 -26.45 -6.71 16.26
CA GLU A 135 -26.48 -5.25 16.34
C GLU A 135 -25.70 -4.67 15.15
N VAL A 136 -26.41 -4.29 14.09
CA VAL A 136 -25.81 -3.62 12.93
C VAL A 136 -25.76 -2.11 13.20
N PRO A 137 -24.59 -1.46 13.07
CA PRO A 137 -24.44 -0.05 13.40
C PRO A 137 -25.40 0.87 12.64
N ARG A 138 -26.01 1.84 13.33
CA ARG A 138 -27.06 2.72 12.77
C ARG A 138 -26.58 3.72 11.73
N TYR A 139 -25.26 3.98 11.65
CA TYR A 139 -24.68 4.86 10.65
C TYR A 139 -24.72 4.27 9.23
N ILE A 140 -25.02 2.97 9.10
CA ILE A 140 -25.14 2.27 7.82
C ILE A 140 -26.54 2.50 7.23
N PRO A 141 -26.66 2.74 5.91
CA PRO A 141 -27.95 2.81 5.22
C PRO A 141 -28.88 1.63 5.54
N ARG A 142 -30.20 1.89 5.60
CA ARG A 142 -31.20 0.92 6.07
C ARG A 142 -31.19 -0.39 5.27
N ASP A 143 -31.15 -0.29 3.96
CA ASP A 143 -31.07 -1.43 3.03
C ASP A 143 -29.87 -2.34 3.32
N THR A 144 -28.71 -1.75 3.55
CA THR A 144 -27.47 -2.47 3.88
C THR A 144 -27.56 -3.10 5.28
N ARG A 145 -28.22 -2.43 6.24
CA ARG A 145 -28.45 -3.00 7.58
C ARG A 145 -29.37 -4.22 7.54
N GLU A 146 -30.44 -4.16 6.76
CA GLU A 146 -31.35 -5.28 6.55
C GLU A 146 -30.59 -6.48 5.96
N LEU A 147 -29.76 -6.26 4.93
CA LEU A 147 -28.92 -7.31 4.34
C LEU A 147 -27.91 -7.92 5.32
N LEU A 148 -27.30 -7.10 6.19
CA LEU A 148 -26.35 -7.57 7.21
C LEU A 148 -27.01 -8.32 8.37
N ALA A 149 -28.29 -8.06 8.65
CA ALA A 149 -29.03 -8.76 9.69
C ALA A 149 -29.40 -10.18 9.26
N GLU A 150 -29.64 -10.39 7.96
CA GLU A 150 -30.13 -11.66 7.39
C GLU A 150 -29.01 -12.65 7.04
N SER A 151 -27.75 -12.22 6.94
CA SER A 151 -26.66 -13.07 6.48
C SER A 151 -25.30 -12.67 7.05
N GLU A 152 -24.39 -13.64 7.18
CA GLU A 152 -22.98 -13.34 7.44
C GLU A 152 -22.31 -12.80 6.18
N VAL A 153 -21.91 -11.52 6.22
CA VAL A 153 -21.23 -10.87 5.11
C VAL A 153 -19.72 -10.98 5.29
N LYS A 154 -19.08 -11.64 4.33
CA LYS A 154 -17.62 -11.62 4.18
C LYS A 154 -17.21 -10.42 3.35
N PHE A 155 -16.24 -9.66 3.83
CA PHE A 155 -15.70 -8.51 3.11
C PHE A 155 -14.45 -8.92 2.32
N GLU A 156 -14.60 -9.09 1.01
CA GLU A 156 -13.46 -9.37 0.12
C GLU A 156 -12.56 -8.14 -0.09
N ASN A 157 -13.14 -6.93 -0.01
CA ASN A 157 -12.40 -5.67 -0.15
C ASN A 157 -12.13 -5.07 1.24
N TYR A 158 -10.87 -5.13 1.67
CA TYR A 158 -10.45 -4.61 2.97
C TYR A 158 -10.57 -3.08 3.10
N TYR A 159 -10.43 -2.32 2.01
CA TYR A 159 -10.66 -0.87 2.02
C TYR A 159 -12.12 -0.54 2.36
N LEU A 160 -13.07 -1.31 1.82
CA LEU A 160 -14.49 -1.15 2.13
C LEU A 160 -14.76 -1.48 3.61
N ARG A 161 -14.22 -2.60 4.09
CA ARG A 161 -14.35 -3.01 5.49
C ARG A 161 -13.82 -1.94 6.45
N LEU A 162 -12.62 -1.44 6.20
CA LEU A 162 -11.97 -0.44 7.07
C LEU A 162 -12.69 0.91 7.03
N ASN A 163 -13.03 1.43 5.84
CA ASN A 163 -13.49 2.82 5.70
C ASN A 163 -15.01 3.00 5.67
N LYS A 164 -15.77 1.95 5.36
CA LYS A 164 -17.24 2.01 5.24
C LYS A 164 -17.98 1.17 6.28
N PHE A 165 -17.29 0.22 6.91
CA PHE A 165 -17.85 -0.63 7.95
C PHE A 165 -16.96 -0.64 9.20
N PRO A 166 -16.68 0.52 9.83
CA PRO A 166 -15.79 0.56 10.97
C PRO A 166 -16.36 -0.16 12.20
N LEU A 167 -15.51 -0.88 12.94
CA LEU A 167 -15.91 -1.46 14.21
C LEU A 167 -16.25 -0.35 15.20
N VAL A 168 -17.34 -0.54 15.94
CA VAL A 168 -17.76 0.33 17.03
C VAL A 168 -17.59 -0.42 18.34
N GLN A 169 -17.06 0.26 19.35
CA GLN A 169 -17.01 -0.21 20.72
C GLN A 169 -17.78 0.75 21.61
N ASN A 170 -18.75 0.21 22.35
CA ASN A 170 -19.54 0.96 23.30
C ASN A 170 -18.75 1.09 24.60
N GLY A 171 -18.49 2.32 25.03
CA GLY A 171 -17.86 2.62 26.32
C GLY A 171 -18.75 3.51 27.18
N ARG A 172 -18.51 3.51 28.49
CA ARG A 172 -19.11 4.49 29.42
C ARG A 172 -18.04 5.50 29.81
N LYS A 173 -18.25 6.79 29.52
CA LYS A 173 -17.40 7.88 30.04
C LYS A 173 -18.28 8.95 30.66
N GLY A 174 -18.16 9.12 31.98
CA GLY A 174 -18.95 10.11 32.73
C GLY A 174 -20.45 9.80 32.79
N GLY A 175 -20.84 8.52 32.79
CA GLY A 175 -22.25 8.09 32.89
C GLY A 175 -23.03 8.06 31.57
N ALA A 176 -22.50 8.62 30.49
CA ALA A 176 -23.06 8.50 29.15
C ALA A 176 -22.43 7.35 28.36
N GLU A 177 -23.26 6.60 27.63
CA GLU A 177 -22.78 5.67 26.61
C GLU A 177 -22.18 6.46 25.45
N LYS A 178 -20.97 6.09 25.05
CA LYS A 178 -20.23 6.68 23.95
C LYS A 178 -19.74 5.58 23.03
N GLU A 179 -20.13 5.67 21.78
CA GLU A 179 -19.61 4.86 20.69
C GLU A 179 -18.22 5.39 20.29
N ARG A 180 -17.23 4.49 20.19
CA ARG A 180 -15.91 4.80 19.63
C ARG A 180 -15.60 3.88 18.46
N PHE A 181 -15.03 4.43 17.41
CA PHE A 181 -14.51 3.63 16.30
C PHE A 181 -13.16 3.05 16.67
N VAL A 182 -12.99 1.74 16.51
CA VAL A 182 -11.77 1.03 16.90
C VAL A 182 -11.28 0.12 15.79
N VAL A 183 -9.96 -0.04 15.67
CA VAL A 183 -9.36 -1.00 14.73
C VAL A 183 -9.45 -2.43 15.27
N VAL A 184 -9.53 -2.56 16.59
CA VAL A 184 -9.55 -3.82 17.34
C VAL A 184 -10.61 -3.73 18.43
N GLN A 185 -11.44 -4.77 18.57
CA GLN A 185 -12.35 -4.90 19.70
C GLN A 185 -11.72 -5.76 20.80
N HIS A 186 -11.76 -5.25 22.02
CA HIS A 186 -11.40 -6.00 23.22
C HIS A 186 -12.67 -6.44 23.95
N ASP A 187 -12.64 -7.64 24.53
CA ASP A 187 -13.66 -8.07 25.48
C ASP A 187 -13.51 -7.34 26.83
N GLN A 188 -14.43 -7.60 27.77
CA GLN A 188 -14.42 -7.00 29.10
C GLN A 188 -13.19 -7.38 29.94
N ARG A 189 -12.39 -8.37 29.50
CA ARG A 189 -11.15 -8.84 30.14
C ARG A 189 -9.90 -8.31 29.44
N GLY A 190 -10.06 -7.48 28.39
CA GLY A 190 -8.97 -6.94 27.60
C GLY A 190 -8.44 -7.88 26.51
N LEU A 191 -9.03 -9.06 26.34
CA LEU A 191 -8.63 -10.04 25.33
C LEU A 191 -9.21 -9.65 23.95
N LEU A 192 -8.48 -9.95 22.88
CA LEU A 192 -8.91 -9.68 21.52
C LEU A 192 -10.19 -10.48 21.21
N SER A 193 -11.30 -9.76 21.01
CA SER A 193 -12.63 -10.35 20.75
C SER A 193 -13.03 -10.25 19.27
N GLY A 194 -12.39 -9.33 18.53
CA GLY A 194 -12.58 -9.18 17.09
C GLY A 194 -11.47 -8.34 16.47
N THR A 195 -10.84 -8.84 15.42
CA THR A 195 -9.86 -8.11 14.61
C THR A 195 -10.47 -7.79 13.25
N LEU A 196 -10.09 -6.65 12.67
CA LEU A 196 -10.23 -6.38 11.25
C LEU A 196 -9.21 -7.22 10.45
N ALA A 197 -9.20 -8.54 10.65
CA ALA A 197 -8.30 -9.42 9.90
C ALA A 197 -8.69 -9.34 8.42
N PRO A 198 -7.79 -8.91 7.53
CA PRO A 198 -8.09 -8.85 6.11
C PRO A 198 -8.12 -10.25 5.50
N GLU A 199 -8.97 -10.44 4.50
CA GLU A 199 -9.00 -11.64 3.67
C GLU A 199 -8.61 -11.26 2.24
N PHE A 200 -7.36 -11.51 1.87
CA PHE A 200 -6.82 -11.14 0.56
C PHE A 200 -6.86 -12.27 -0.47
N SER A 201 -7.35 -13.46 -0.11
CA SER A 201 -7.41 -14.63 -1.02
C SER A 201 -8.20 -14.38 -2.31
N PHE A 202 -9.16 -13.44 -2.29
CA PHE A 202 -9.91 -13.04 -3.47
C PHE A 202 -9.14 -12.10 -4.40
N CYS A 203 -8.03 -11.52 -3.92
CA CYS A 203 -7.23 -10.62 -4.71
C CYS A 203 -6.31 -11.40 -5.65
N ARG A 204 -6.59 -11.28 -6.96
CA ARG A 204 -5.76 -11.81 -8.04
C ARG A 204 -4.49 -10.98 -8.26
N LEU A 205 -3.67 -10.86 -7.22
CA LEU A 205 -2.44 -10.04 -7.20
C LEU A 205 -1.44 -10.44 -8.30
N PRO A 206 -1.12 -11.73 -8.52
CA PRO A 206 -0.23 -12.15 -9.60
C PRO A 206 -0.70 -11.69 -10.98
N GLU A 207 -2.01 -11.80 -11.25
CA GLU A 207 -2.61 -11.40 -12.51
C GLU A 207 -2.64 -9.88 -12.68
N ILE A 208 -2.89 -9.12 -11.61
CA ILE A 208 -2.82 -7.65 -11.61
C ILE A 208 -1.39 -7.20 -11.94
N LEU A 209 -0.39 -7.80 -11.30
CA LEU A 209 1.02 -7.51 -11.55
C LEU A 209 1.41 -7.84 -13.00
N ALA A 210 1.07 -9.03 -13.48
CA ALA A 210 1.37 -9.47 -14.84
C ALA A 210 0.71 -8.56 -15.89
N ARG A 211 -0.55 -8.17 -15.68
CA ARG A 211 -1.26 -7.24 -16.56
C ARG A 211 -0.59 -5.86 -16.58
N ARG A 212 -0.16 -5.37 -15.41
CA ARG A 212 0.53 -4.08 -15.30
C ARG A 212 1.86 -4.10 -16.03
N GLU A 213 2.67 -5.13 -15.81
CA GLU A 213 3.96 -5.29 -16.46
C GLU A 213 3.81 -5.35 -17.99
N LYS A 214 2.87 -6.18 -18.47
CA LYS A 214 2.54 -6.23 -19.90
C LYS A 214 2.13 -4.86 -20.44
N SER A 215 1.27 -4.13 -19.72
CA SER A 215 0.82 -2.80 -20.16
C SER A 215 1.97 -1.79 -20.27
N ILE A 216 2.97 -1.86 -19.38
CA ILE A 216 4.13 -0.97 -19.43
C ILE A 216 5.03 -1.33 -20.63
N LEU A 217 5.25 -2.62 -20.88
CA LEU A 217 6.03 -3.11 -22.01
C LEU A 217 5.37 -2.77 -23.35
N ASP A 218 4.05 -2.93 -23.46
CA ASP A 218 3.26 -2.61 -24.67
C ASP A 218 3.34 -1.11 -25.03
N LEU A 219 3.59 -0.24 -24.04
CA LEU A 219 3.82 1.19 -24.24
C LEU A 219 5.24 1.54 -24.73
N GLY A 220 6.13 0.53 -24.88
CA GLY A 220 7.47 0.70 -25.43
C GLY A 220 8.51 1.28 -24.47
N PHE A 221 8.19 1.39 -23.18
CA PHE A 221 9.14 1.84 -22.16
C PHE A 221 10.24 0.81 -21.92
N GLU A 222 11.44 1.28 -21.62
CA GLU A 222 12.46 0.48 -20.96
C GLU A 222 12.11 0.42 -19.47
N THR A 223 12.07 -0.79 -18.91
CA THR A 223 11.63 -1.02 -17.54
C THR A 223 12.71 -1.69 -16.73
N LEU A 224 12.81 -1.29 -15.47
CA LEU A 224 13.62 -1.98 -14.48
C LEU A 224 12.75 -2.28 -13.27
N SER A 225 12.60 -3.57 -12.97
CA SER A 225 11.85 -4.03 -11.82
C SER A 225 12.75 -4.83 -10.88
N PHE A 226 12.53 -4.67 -9.59
CA PHE A 226 13.14 -5.49 -8.55
C PHE A 226 12.13 -5.67 -7.41
N THR A 227 12.43 -6.59 -6.50
CA THR A 227 11.60 -6.85 -5.34
C THR A 227 12.39 -6.53 -4.08
N ALA A 228 11.70 -6.07 -3.05
CA ALA A 228 12.28 -5.83 -1.74
C ALA A 228 11.24 -6.14 -0.66
N LYS A 229 11.72 -6.63 0.49
CA LYS A 229 10.88 -6.94 1.65
C LYS A 229 11.20 -5.99 2.79
N PRO A 230 10.22 -5.60 3.62
CA PRO A 230 10.49 -4.84 4.81
C PRO A 230 11.36 -5.63 5.79
N GLU A 231 12.32 -4.97 6.41
CA GLU A 231 13.10 -5.56 7.50
C GLU A 231 12.27 -5.70 8.78
N TRP A 232 11.34 -4.75 8.98
CA TRP A 232 10.35 -4.77 10.06
C TRP A 232 8.96 -4.38 9.53
N ARG A 233 8.30 -3.39 10.12
CA ARG A 233 6.95 -2.95 9.75
C ARG A 233 7.02 -1.75 8.83
N VAL A 234 6.06 -1.63 7.93
CA VAL A 234 5.88 -0.43 7.10
C VAL A 234 4.59 0.25 7.47
N VAL A 235 4.63 1.57 7.63
CA VAL A 235 3.45 2.40 7.86
C VAL A 235 3.30 3.34 6.67
N VAL A 236 2.18 3.30 5.97
CA VAL A 236 1.98 4.12 4.78
C VAL A 236 0.66 4.85 4.88
N GLY A 237 0.67 6.18 4.74
CA GLY A 237 -0.53 6.99 4.84
C GLY A 237 -1.08 7.14 6.26
N LEU A 238 -0.21 7.09 7.28
CA LEU A 238 -0.60 7.21 8.69
C LEU A 238 -1.47 8.45 8.97
N GLY A 239 -1.16 9.58 8.32
CA GLY A 239 -1.88 10.85 8.45
C GLY A 239 -3.11 11.00 7.55
N GLY A 240 -3.56 9.93 6.90
CA GLY A 240 -4.81 9.96 6.12
C GLY A 240 -6.02 10.22 7.01
N ALA A 241 -7.01 10.95 6.49
CA ALA A 241 -8.25 11.20 7.21
C ALA A 241 -8.98 9.88 7.48
N SER A 242 -9.28 9.61 8.75
CA SER A 242 -9.84 8.34 9.22
C SER A 242 -10.61 8.56 10.52
N VAL A 243 -11.65 7.76 10.74
CA VAL A 243 -12.40 7.74 12.00
C VAL A 243 -11.61 7.10 13.15
N TYR A 244 -10.50 6.42 12.83
CA TYR A 244 -9.63 5.75 13.79
C TYR A 244 -8.45 6.61 14.26
N GLU A 245 -8.44 7.90 13.92
CA GLU A 245 -7.31 8.86 14.13
C GLU A 245 -6.05 8.54 13.31
N THR A 246 -5.84 7.27 12.96
CA THR A 246 -4.78 6.78 12.10
C THR A 246 -5.36 6.10 10.86
N SER A 247 -4.57 6.09 9.77
CA SER A 247 -4.97 5.49 8.51
C SER A 247 -3.86 4.63 7.91
N ILE A 248 -4.23 3.83 6.91
CA ILE A 248 -3.31 3.06 6.09
C ILE A 248 -3.71 3.21 4.62
N THR A 249 -2.72 3.35 3.74
CA THR A 249 -2.94 3.46 2.30
C THR A 249 -3.31 2.10 1.74
N LEU A 250 -4.56 1.94 1.31
CA LEU A 250 -5.07 0.73 0.67
C LEU A 250 -5.57 1.06 -0.74
N HIS A 251 -5.40 0.12 -1.66
CA HIS A 251 -5.92 0.25 -3.01
C HIS A 251 -7.44 0.20 -2.99
N HIS A 252 -8.12 1.29 -3.37
CA HIS A 252 -9.58 1.42 -3.29
C HIS A 252 -10.37 0.26 -3.93
N LEU A 253 -9.93 -0.26 -5.09
CA LEU A 253 -10.61 -1.37 -5.78
C LEU A 253 -10.32 -2.75 -5.19
N TYR A 254 -9.12 -2.97 -4.65
CA TYR A 254 -8.61 -4.31 -4.33
C TYR A 254 -8.41 -4.53 -2.83
N GLY A 255 -8.44 -3.48 -2.01
CA GLY A 255 -8.31 -3.53 -0.57
C GLY A 255 -6.89 -3.75 -0.04
N PHE A 256 -5.91 -4.14 -0.85
CA PHE A 256 -4.55 -4.39 -0.37
C PHE A 256 -3.75 -3.10 -0.11
N PRO A 257 -2.82 -3.10 0.86
CA PRO A 257 -1.85 -2.01 1.04
C PRO A 257 -0.84 -1.92 -0.10
N TYR A 258 -0.49 -0.69 -0.49
CA TYR A 258 0.53 -0.44 -1.51
C TYR A 258 1.38 0.78 -1.17
N LEU A 259 2.54 0.88 -1.81
CA LEU A 259 3.42 2.05 -1.66
C LEU A 259 3.20 2.98 -2.86
N PRO A 260 2.71 4.22 -2.67
CA PRO A 260 2.48 5.13 -3.78
C PRO A 260 3.77 5.48 -4.52
N GLY A 261 3.72 5.55 -5.86
CA GLY A 261 4.86 5.90 -6.71
C GLY A 261 5.40 7.30 -6.43
N SER A 262 4.56 8.20 -5.90
CA SER A 262 4.99 9.51 -5.38
C SER A 262 5.88 9.39 -4.14
N ALA A 263 5.57 8.46 -3.22
CA ALA A 263 6.40 8.18 -2.06
C ALA A 263 7.72 7.51 -2.47
N VAL A 264 7.66 6.57 -3.41
CA VAL A 264 8.85 5.93 -4.01
C VAL A 264 9.75 7.00 -4.65
N LYS A 265 9.21 7.86 -5.51
CA LYS A 265 9.96 8.97 -6.11
C LYS A 265 10.53 9.92 -5.05
N GLY A 266 9.73 10.23 -4.02
CA GLY A 266 10.09 11.16 -2.95
C GLY A 266 11.29 10.68 -2.14
N VAL A 267 11.27 9.41 -1.70
CA VAL A 267 12.38 8.83 -0.92
C VAL A 267 13.65 8.72 -1.78
N THR A 268 13.54 8.28 -3.04
CA THR A 268 14.70 8.26 -3.95
C THR A 268 15.29 9.64 -4.14
N ARG A 269 14.46 10.66 -4.35
CA ARG A 269 14.91 12.05 -4.51
C ARG A 269 15.59 12.56 -3.24
N SER A 270 15.01 12.28 -2.08
CA SER A 270 15.53 12.68 -0.77
C SER A 270 16.90 12.07 -0.51
N TRP A 271 17.05 10.77 -0.79
CA TRP A 271 18.31 10.05 -0.62
C TRP A 271 19.40 10.57 -1.57
N ILE A 272 19.10 10.66 -2.87
CA ILE A 272 20.05 11.17 -3.87
C ILE A 272 20.49 12.59 -3.50
N TRP A 273 19.57 13.43 -3.02
CA TRP A 273 19.89 14.76 -2.54
C TRP A 273 20.83 14.74 -1.34
N ALA A 274 20.49 13.97 -0.31
CA ALA A 274 21.27 13.86 0.91
C ALA A 274 22.70 13.38 0.62
N GLU A 275 22.83 12.32 -0.18
CA GLU A 275 24.11 11.67 -0.45
C GLU A 275 25.03 12.52 -1.35
N HIS A 276 24.48 13.17 -2.37
CA HIS A 276 25.32 13.81 -3.40
C HIS A 276 25.38 15.34 -3.30
N PHE A 277 24.48 15.98 -2.55
CA PHE A 277 24.32 17.43 -2.57
C PHE A 277 24.25 18.11 -1.20
N ALA A 278 23.87 17.43 -0.11
CA ALA A 278 23.63 18.09 1.18
C ALA A 278 24.85 18.82 1.77
N GLU A 279 26.03 18.20 1.75
CA GLU A 279 27.27 18.84 2.25
C GLU A 279 27.76 19.97 1.33
N ARG A 280 27.38 19.93 0.06
CA ARG A 280 27.84 20.87 -0.98
C ARG A 280 27.06 22.17 -0.97
N GLU A 281 25.84 22.17 -0.42
CA GLU A 281 25.04 23.38 -0.23
C GLU A 281 25.21 24.00 1.16
N GLY A 282 25.61 23.23 2.17
CA GLY A 282 25.84 23.73 3.53
C GLY A 282 27.08 24.62 3.70
N ARG A 283 28.06 24.54 2.79
CA ARG A 283 29.31 25.33 2.84
C ARG A 283 29.18 26.78 2.37
N GLU A 284 28.05 27.17 1.77
CA GLU A 284 27.81 28.56 1.31
C GLU A 284 27.07 29.44 2.34
N GLN A 285 26.68 28.90 3.51
CA GLN A 285 25.97 29.63 4.57
C GLN A 285 26.83 29.96 5.79
N GLU A 286 28.16 29.95 5.69
CA GLU A 286 28.99 30.64 6.67
C GLU A 286 28.97 32.15 6.33
N GLU A 287 28.39 32.94 7.24
CA GLU A 287 28.14 34.37 7.11
C GLU A 287 29.40 35.23 6.87
N PRO A 288 29.25 36.48 6.36
CA PRO A 288 30.36 37.39 6.08
C PRO A 288 31.19 37.62 7.34
N GLY A 289 32.42 37.13 7.32
CA GLY A 289 33.38 37.38 8.39
C GLY A 289 33.51 38.88 8.65
N TRP A 290 33.48 39.24 9.94
CA TRP A 290 34.09 40.48 10.40
C TRP A 290 35.47 40.61 9.76
N GLN A 291 35.67 41.68 9.00
CA GLN A 291 36.94 42.00 8.36
C GLN A 291 37.97 42.27 9.46
N ASP A 292 38.95 41.38 9.58
CA ASP A 292 40.26 41.73 10.12
C ASP A 292 41.20 41.95 8.92
N GLU A 293 41.43 43.23 8.61
CA GLU A 293 42.41 43.67 7.64
C GLU A 293 43.81 43.53 8.22
N SER A 294 44.40 42.33 8.22
CA SER A 294 45.86 42.18 8.33
C SER A 294 46.36 40.76 8.03
N ALA A 295 46.47 40.42 6.75
CA ALA A 295 47.52 39.50 6.27
C ALA A 295 47.70 39.63 4.76
N GLN A 296 48.76 40.31 4.36
CA GLN A 296 49.28 40.32 3.00
C GLN A 296 49.94 38.98 2.65
N GLU A 297 49.70 38.59 1.40
CA GLU A 297 50.63 38.03 0.41
C GLU A 297 51.26 36.62 0.53
N GLU A 298 51.35 36.04 -0.68
CA GLU A 298 52.20 34.95 -1.17
C GLU A 298 51.81 33.49 -0.88
N SER A 299 51.32 32.81 -1.93
CA SER A 299 52.21 31.91 -2.69
C SER A 299 51.51 31.40 -3.96
N GLY A 300 52.19 31.62 -5.09
CA GLY A 300 51.88 30.95 -6.34
C GLY A 300 52.17 29.46 -6.23
N GLY A 301 51.25 28.66 -6.75
CA GLY A 301 51.41 27.23 -6.90
C GLY A 301 50.56 26.77 -8.08
N GLU A 302 51.20 26.63 -9.24
CA GLU A 302 50.66 25.84 -10.34
C GLU A 302 50.38 24.43 -9.83
N LYS A 303 49.11 24.02 -9.85
CA LYS A 303 48.73 22.61 -9.77
C LYS A 303 48.06 22.21 -11.06
N SER A 304 48.72 21.25 -11.70
CA SER A 304 48.39 20.52 -12.90
C SER A 304 47.00 19.90 -12.83
N GLY A 305 46.38 19.83 -14.02
CA GLY A 305 44.99 19.43 -14.20
C GLY A 305 44.65 18.02 -13.72
N GLN A 306 43.69 17.97 -12.81
CA GLN A 306 42.42 17.29 -13.05
C GLN A 306 41.34 18.34 -12.75
N GLU A 307 40.53 18.71 -13.74
CA GLU A 307 39.33 19.53 -13.51
C GLU A 307 38.37 18.70 -12.65
N GLU A 308 38.53 18.75 -11.33
CA GLU A 308 37.47 18.36 -10.42
C GLU A 308 36.28 19.28 -10.72
N ALA A 309 35.21 18.69 -11.26
CA ALA A 309 34.00 19.39 -11.63
C ALA A 309 33.56 20.29 -10.46
N ARG A 310 33.40 21.59 -10.74
CA ARG A 310 32.87 22.58 -9.78
C ARG A 310 31.62 22.02 -9.09
N PRO A 311 31.44 22.23 -7.78
CA PRO A 311 30.27 21.74 -7.06
C PRO A 311 29.00 22.33 -7.69
N CYS A 312 28.13 21.48 -8.22
CA CYS A 312 26.84 21.89 -8.78
C CYS A 312 25.72 21.60 -7.77
N LYS A 313 24.80 22.56 -7.61
CA LYS A 313 23.55 22.37 -6.83
C LYS A 313 22.70 21.33 -7.53
N ALA A 314 21.84 20.57 -6.84
CA ALA A 314 21.07 19.55 -7.57
C ALA A 314 20.05 20.15 -8.56
N GLY A 315 19.69 21.42 -8.39
CA GLY A 315 18.92 22.18 -9.39
C GLY A 315 19.69 22.53 -10.67
N GLN A 316 21.01 22.30 -10.69
CA GLN A 316 21.92 22.52 -11.82
C GLN A 316 22.50 21.20 -12.34
N ASP A 317 22.42 20.12 -11.57
CA ASP A 317 22.92 18.79 -11.96
C ASP A 317 22.03 18.16 -13.05
N GLU A 318 22.65 17.80 -14.18
CA GLU A 318 21.94 17.23 -15.32
C GLU A 318 21.20 15.93 -14.94
N GLY A 319 21.87 15.05 -14.20
CA GLY A 319 21.33 13.77 -13.78
C GLY A 319 20.11 13.96 -12.89
N PHE A 320 20.23 14.77 -11.84
CA PHE A 320 19.14 15.04 -10.89
C PHE A 320 17.90 15.61 -11.59
N ILE A 321 18.08 16.59 -12.49
CA ILE A 321 16.99 17.18 -13.27
C ILE A 321 16.38 16.14 -14.23
N ARG A 322 17.19 15.30 -14.88
CA ARG A 322 16.69 14.24 -15.77
C ARG A 322 15.86 13.20 -15.01
N LEU A 323 16.26 12.84 -13.80
CA LEU A 323 15.52 11.87 -12.98
C LEU A 323 14.18 12.44 -12.50
N PHE A 324 14.20 13.61 -11.86
CA PHE A 324 13.05 14.08 -11.09
C PHE A 324 12.26 15.22 -11.76
N GLY A 325 12.88 15.92 -12.70
CA GLY A 325 12.42 17.19 -13.23
C GLY A 325 12.93 18.37 -12.39
N GLY A 326 12.91 19.56 -12.97
CA GLY A 326 13.45 20.76 -12.33
C GLY A 326 13.29 22.02 -13.17
N LYS A 327 13.64 23.15 -12.58
CA LYS A 327 13.76 24.43 -13.28
C LYS A 327 15.23 24.64 -13.62
N THR A 328 15.52 25.04 -14.86
CA THR A 328 16.87 25.48 -15.22
C THR A 328 17.21 26.81 -14.54
N GLU A 329 18.50 27.17 -14.47
CA GLU A 329 18.99 28.38 -13.78
C GLU A 329 18.25 29.65 -14.19
N ASP A 330 17.92 29.79 -15.48
CA ASP A 330 17.22 30.95 -16.02
C ASP A 330 15.72 31.01 -15.65
N LYS A 331 15.20 30.00 -14.92
CA LYS A 331 13.80 29.82 -14.52
C LYS A 331 12.78 29.88 -15.67
N LYS A 332 13.22 29.91 -16.93
CA LYS A 332 12.39 29.99 -18.14
C LYS A 332 11.90 28.63 -18.61
N GLU A 333 12.67 27.56 -18.36
CA GLU A 333 12.30 26.20 -18.78
C GLU A 333 12.06 25.29 -17.58
N ILE A 334 10.87 24.70 -17.55
CA ILE A 334 10.51 23.64 -16.60
C ILE A 334 10.68 22.31 -17.34
N ARG A 335 11.62 21.48 -16.87
CA ARG A 335 11.79 20.12 -17.39
C ARG A 335 11.02 19.12 -16.55
N LYS A 336 10.29 18.24 -17.22
CA LYS A 336 9.69 17.05 -16.63
C LYS A 336 10.79 15.99 -16.43
N GLY A 337 10.74 15.28 -15.30
CA GLY A 337 11.57 14.10 -15.09
C GLY A 337 11.27 12.99 -16.10
N SER A 338 12.30 12.29 -16.53
CA SER A 338 12.24 11.25 -17.56
C SER A 338 11.87 9.88 -16.98
N VAL A 339 12.12 9.67 -15.68
CA VAL A 339 11.85 8.41 -14.99
C VAL A 339 10.44 8.40 -14.41
N LEU A 340 9.69 7.35 -14.72
CA LEU A 340 8.40 7.00 -14.14
C LEU A 340 8.62 6.08 -12.94
N PHE A 341 8.12 6.51 -11.78
CA PHE A 341 8.13 5.74 -10.55
C PHE A 341 6.73 5.18 -10.33
N PHE A 342 6.58 3.86 -10.49
CA PHE A 342 5.29 3.19 -10.31
C PHE A 342 5.00 2.89 -8.85
N ASP A 343 3.71 2.81 -8.49
CA ASP A 343 3.30 2.28 -7.19
C ASP A 343 3.92 0.90 -6.94
N ALA A 344 4.42 0.62 -5.74
CA ALA A 344 4.90 -0.72 -5.40
C ALA A 344 3.75 -1.55 -4.85
N PHE A 345 3.47 -2.69 -5.49
CA PHE A 345 2.39 -3.61 -5.11
C PHE A 345 2.98 -4.86 -4.43
N PRO A 346 2.25 -5.46 -3.47
CA PRO A 346 2.69 -6.70 -2.85
C PRO A 346 2.65 -7.85 -3.85
N LEU A 347 3.59 -8.79 -3.75
CA LEU A 347 3.68 -9.97 -4.63
C LEU A 347 2.66 -11.05 -4.31
N GLY A 348 2.22 -11.11 -3.06
CA GLY A 348 1.24 -12.05 -2.55
C GLY A 348 0.40 -11.42 -1.45
N ASN A 349 -0.36 -12.24 -0.74
CA ASN A 349 -1.26 -11.75 0.31
C ASN A 349 -0.47 -10.98 1.38
N PRO A 350 -0.72 -9.66 1.53
CA PRO A 350 0.02 -8.86 2.48
C PRO A 350 -0.41 -9.16 3.92
N GLU A 351 0.55 -9.07 4.84
CA GLU A 351 0.33 -9.24 6.28
C GLU A 351 -0.01 -7.86 6.87
N ILE A 352 -1.20 -7.71 7.44
CA ILE A 352 -1.59 -6.50 8.18
C ILE A 352 -1.44 -6.78 9.67
N GLU A 353 -0.64 -5.95 10.35
CA GLU A 353 -0.40 -6.05 11.78
C GLU A 353 -0.90 -4.79 12.49
N VAL A 354 -1.41 -4.95 13.71
CA VAL A 354 -1.74 -3.84 14.59
C VAL A 354 -0.52 -3.53 15.44
N ASP A 355 -0.17 -2.24 15.53
CA ASP A 355 0.88 -1.75 16.41
C ASP A 355 0.35 -0.61 17.28
N VAL A 356 1.12 -0.22 18.30
CA VAL A 356 0.72 0.80 19.30
C VAL A 356 1.76 1.91 19.38
N MET A 357 1.29 3.15 19.46
CA MET A 357 2.11 4.28 19.89
C MET A 357 1.51 4.88 21.15
N THR A 358 2.36 5.23 22.10
CA THR A 358 1.92 5.75 23.40
C THR A 358 2.59 7.10 23.65
N PRO A 359 2.11 8.20 23.03
CA PRO A 359 2.61 9.53 23.37
C PRO A 359 2.33 9.85 24.84
N HIS A 360 3.38 10.21 25.58
CA HIS A 360 3.30 10.66 26.96
C HIS A 360 3.14 12.18 27.06
N ASN A 361 3.80 12.95 26.17
CA ASN A 361 3.83 14.41 26.24
C ASN A 361 2.91 15.09 25.20
N ALA A 362 1.69 14.57 25.00
CA ALA A 362 0.77 15.10 23.96
C ALA A 362 0.49 16.61 24.13
N ASP A 363 0.35 17.07 25.37
CA ASP A 363 0.13 18.47 25.72
C ASP A 363 1.30 19.39 25.38
N TYR A 364 2.55 18.90 25.48
CA TYR A 364 3.76 19.63 25.10
C TYR A 364 3.84 19.84 23.58
N TYR A 365 3.57 18.77 22.82
CA TYR A 365 3.60 18.86 21.35
C TYR A 365 2.40 19.62 20.77
N GLY A 366 1.24 19.59 21.45
CA GLY A 366 0.00 20.22 20.98
C GLY A 366 -0.19 21.68 21.41
N SER A 367 0.48 22.13 22.46
CA SER A 367 0.35 23.49 22.99
C SER A 367 1.71 24.12 23.28
N LYS A 368 1.95 25.34 22.78
CA LYS A 368 3.25 26.04 22.94
C LYS A 368 3.60 26.42 24.40
N ASN A 369 2.79 26.07 25.39
CA ASN A 369 2.83 26.67 26.74
C ASN A 369 2.88 25.67 27.91
N LYS A 370 3.09 24.37 27.69
CA LYS A 370 3.26 23.40 28.78
C LYS A 370 4.56 22.63 28.61
N ALA A 371 5.45 22.68 29.60
CA ALA A 371 6.69 21.89 29.59
C ALA A 371 6.39 20.38 29.58
N PRO A 372 7.26 19.55 28.97
CA PRO A 372 7.13 18.10 29.07
C PRO A 372 7.26 17.69 30.53
N ALA A 373 6.51 16.66 30.94
CA ALA A 373 6.50 16.22 32.32
C ALA A 373 6.22 14.72 32.45
N ASP A 374 6.93 14.07 33.36
CA ASP A 374 6.88 12.60 33.54
C ASP A 374 5.58 12.10 34.17
N TYR A 375 4.70 12.99 34.63
CA TYR A 375 3.41 12.66 35.24
C TYR A 375 2.24 12.63 34.24
N TYR A 376 2.48 12.85 32.95
CA TYR A 376 1.42 12.74 31.95
C TYR A 376 1.04 11.29 31.70
N GLU A 377 -0.27 11.03 31.68
CA GLU A 377 -0.82 9.70 31.46
C GLU A 377 -0.50 9.20 30.04
N PRO A 378 -0.08 7.93 29.87
CA PRO A 378 0.08 7.33 28.55
C PRO A 378 -1.25 7.28 27.80
N ASN A 379 -1.27 7.68 26.54
CA ASN A 379 -2.44 7.52 25.66
C ASN A 379 -2.14 6.52 24.54
N PRO A 380 -2.46 5.21 24.69
CA PRO A 380 -2.22 4.23 23.65
C PRO A 380 -3.08 4.47 22.40
N ILE A 381 -2.45 4.66 21.26
CA ILE A 381 -3.07 4.83 19.94
C ILE A 381 -2.67 3.64 19.09
N LEU A 382 -3.66 2.80 18.76
CA LEU A 382 -3.46 1.67 17.86
C LEU A 382 -3.46 2.15 16.40
N PHE A 383 -2.60 1.55 15.58
CA PHE A 383 -2.54 1.82 14.14
C PHE A 383 -2.19 0.57 13.35
N LEU A 384 -2.55 0.59 12.06
CA LEU A 384 -2.30 -0.52 11.15
C LEU A 384 -0.94 -0.37 10.45
N THR A 385 -0.27 -1.50 10.29
CA THR A 385 1.04 -1.62 9.64
C THR A 385 1.05 -2.77 8.67
N VAL A 386 1.97 -2.73 7.71
CA VAL A 386 2.28 -3.88 6.85
C VAL A 386 3.43 -4.66 7.50
N GLY A 387 3.22 -5.96 7.68
CA GLY A 387 4.17 -6.89 8.28
C GLY A 387 5.33 -7.25 7.36
N LYS A 388 6.44 -7.67 7.98
CA LYS A 388 7.75 -7.91 7.33
C LYS A 388 7.77 -9.00 6.26
N LYS A 389 6.78 -9.89 6.25
CA LYS A 389 6.67 -10.96 5.24
C LYS A 389 6.13 -10.46 3.90
N THR A 390 5.61 -9.24 3.86
CA THR A 390 5.01 -8.67 2.65
C THR A 390 6.11 -8.17 1.71
N GLU A 391 6.41 -8.94 0.67
CA GLU A 391 7.35 -8.53 -0.37
C GLU A 391 6.67 -7.62 -1.41
N PHE A 392 7.33 -6.53 -1.80
CA PHE A 392 6.83 -5.56 -2.78
C PHE A 392 7.63 -5.60 -4.07
N ARG A 393 6.93 -5.40 -5.21
CA ARG A 393 7.57 -5.15 -6.51
C ARG A 393 7.68 -3.66 -6.77
N PHE A 394 8.90 -3.20 -6.97
CA PHE A 394 9.21 -1.85 -7.41
C PHE A 394 9.49 -1.87 -8.91
N THR A 395 8.92 -0.91 -9.64
CA THR A 395 9.11 -0.79 -11.09
C THR A 395 9.43 0.66 -11.43
N LEU A 396 10.54 0.86 -12.13
CA LEU A 396 10.93 2.10 -12.77
C LEU A 396 10.77 1.94 -14.28
N ALA A 397 10.36 2.99 -14.97
CA ALA A 397 10.34 2.99 -16.42
C ALA A 397 10.80 4.32 -17.01
N ILE A 398 11.32 4.27 -18.22
CA ILE A 398 11.81 5.42 -18.97
C ILE A 398 11.62 5.17 -20.47
N ARG A 399 11.40 6.21 -21.26
CA ARG A 399 11.41 6.04 -22.72
C ARG A 399 12.81 5.71 -23.18
N LYS A 400 12.94 4.85 -24.20
CA LYS A 400 14.24 4.35 -24.66
C LYS A 400 15.17 5.50 -25.08
N GLU A 401 14.60 6.50 -25.74
CA GLU A 401 15.28 7.73 -26.17
C GLU A 401 15.71 8.65 -25.03
N ASP A 402 15.08 8.54 -23.85
CA ASP A 402 15.40 9.36 -22.68
C ASP A 402 16.42 8.69 -21.75
N ASN A 403 16.62 7.37 -21.87
CA ASN A 403 17.61 6.62 -21.10
C ASN A 403 19.03 6.80 -21.64
N VAL A 404 19.48 8.04 -21.71
CA VAL A 404 20.80 8.40 -22.23
C VAL A 404 21.86 8.35 -21.13
N GLU A 405 23.12 8.34 -21.54
CA GLU A 405 24.24 8.62 -20.64
C GLU A 405 24.20 10.09 -20.21
N ILE A 406 24.39 10.33 -18.90
CA ILE A 406 24.45 11.65 -18.31
C ILE A 406 25.83 12.24 -18.60
N LYS A 407 25.88 13.47 -19.15
CA LYS A 407 27.13 14.04 -19.68
C LYS A 407 27.92 14.81 -18.63
N SER A 408 27.25 15.38 -17.64
CA SER A 408 27.89 16.20 -16.61
C SER A 408 27.24 16.02 -15.23
N GLY A 409 27.91 16.54 -14.20
CA GLY A 409 27.46 16.47 -12.82
C GLY A 409 27.89 15.19 -12.09
N CYS A 410 27.24 14.92 -10.96
CA CYS A 410 27.63 13.85 -10.03
C CYS A 410 27.43 12.44 -10.60
N PHE A 411 26.66 12.34 -11.69
CA PHE A 411 26.27 11.09 -12.33
C PHE A 411 26.84 10.95 -13.75
N ALA A 412 27.84 11.75 -14.11
CA ALA A 412 28.48 11.68 -15.42
C ALA A 412 28.95 10.25 -15.75
N GLY A 413 28.69 9.81 -16.98
CA GLY A 413 29.02 8.47 -17.46
C GLY A 413 28.03 7.36 -17.05
N LYS A 414 27.00 7.66 -16.25
CA LYS A 414 25.95 6.70 -15.88
C LYS A 414 24.68 6.90 -16.72
N ARG A 415 23.89 5.85 -16.88
CA ARG A 415 22.57 5.95 -17.52
C ARG A 415 21.51 6.43 -16.54
N VAL A 416 20.53 7.20 -17.02
CA VAL A 416 19.46 7.77 -16.19
C VAL A 416 18.71 6.71 -15.37
N LEU A 417 18.32 5.58 -16.00
CA LEU A 417 17.58 4.52 -15.31
C LEU A 417 18.41 3.79 -14.25
N GLU A 418 19.72 3.65 -14.49
CA GLU A 418 20.66 3.04 -13.56
C GLU A 418 20.79 3.86 -12.28
N VAL A 419 20.97 5.18 -12.41
CA VAL A 419 21.03 6.10 -11.27
C VAL A 419 19.74 6.04 -10.45
N ALA A 420 18.58 6.03 -11.13
CA ALA A 420 17.29 5.95 -10.46
C ALA A 420 17.10 4.63 -9.70
N ARG A 421 17.54 3.50 -10.28
CA ARG A 421 17.53 2.19 -9.61
C ARG A 421 18.40 2.23 -8.35
N THR A 422 19.68 2.57 -8.52
CA THR A 422 20.64 2.55 -7.42
C THR A 422 20.20 3.47 -6.30
N GLY A 423 19.75 4.68 -6.64
CA GLY A 423 19.23 5.62 -5.65
C GLY A 423 17.99 5.09 -4.92
N LEU A 424 17.11 4.36 -5.59
CA LEU A 424 15.94 3.78 -4.93
C LEU A 424 16.33 2.60 -4.03
N GLU A 425 17.20 1.71 -4.49
CA GLU A 425 17.70 0.58 -3.69
C GLU A 425 18.40 1.06 -2.40
N GLN A 426 19.23 2.10 -2.48
CA GLN A 426 19.88 2.67 -1.30
C GLN A 426 18.90 3.45 -0.41
N ALA A 427 18.00 4.24 -1.00
CA ALA A 427 16.97 4.96 -0.24
C ALA A 427 16.12 4.01 0.63
N LEU A 428 15.74 2.86 0.09
CA LEU A 428 14.96 1.85 0.82
C LEU A 428 15.75 1.22 1.97
N LYS A 429 17.07 1.08 1.84
CA LYS A 429 17.97 0.51 2.86
C LYS A 429 18.39 1.50 3.94
N GLU A 430 18.53 2.77 3.58
CA GLU A 430 19.18 3.77 4.45
C GLU A 430 18.22 4.81 5.02
N GLN A 431 17.13 5.13 4.32
CA GLN A 431 16.12 6.09 4.78
C GLN A 431 14.79 5.43 5.13
N GLY A 432 14.47 4.29 4.50
CA GLY A 432 13.18 3.64 4.60
C GLY A 432 12.05 4.44 3.93
N ILE A 433 10.92 3.77 3.68
CA ILE A 433 9.75 4.37 3.02
C ILE A 433 8.51 4.32 3.93
N GLY A 434 7.76 5.43 3.93
CA GLY A 434 6.53 5.56 4.71
C GLY A 434 6.69 6.49 5.91
N ALA A 435 5.85 6.30 6.92
CA ALA A 435 5.87 7.06 8.16
C ALA A 435 6.73 6.38 9.22
N LYS A 436 7.21 7.17 10.19
CA LYS A 436 7.98 6.70 11.36
C LYS A 436 9.31 6.01 11.00
N THR A 437 9.93 6.41 9.90
CA THR A 437 11.25 5.90 9.49
C THR A 437 12.34 6.18 10.53
N ALA A 438 12.31 7.33 11.20
CA ALA A 438 13.27 7.67 12.27
C ALA A 438 13.30 6.67 13.45
N VAL A 439 12.26 5.85 13.62
CA VAL A 439 12.19 4.80 14.66
C VAL A 439 12.18 3.38 14.07
N GLY A 440 12.66 3.22 12.82
CA GLY A 440 12.93 1.91 12.22
C GLY A 440 11.84 1.34 11.31
N TYR A 441 10.73 2.05 11.06
CA TYR A 441 9.71 1.56 10.12
C TYR A 441 10.14 1.81 8.66
N GLY A 442 9.71 0.93 7.76
CA GLY A 442 9.81 1.19 6.32
C GLY A 442 11.15 0.86 5.66
N PHE A 443 12.15 0.41 6.41
CA PHE A 443 13.42 -0.09 5.86
C PHE A 443 13.21 -1.41 5.12
N MET A 444 13.92 -1.61 4.01
CA MET A 444 13.75 -2.79 3.16
C MET A 444 15.08 -3.39 2.69
N SER A 445 15.05 -4.70 2.45
CA SER A 445 16.18 -5.53 2.02
C SER A 445 15.88 -6.37 0.78
#